data_AF-A0A815EEB1-F1
#
_entry.id   AF-A0A815EEB1-F1
#
_cell.length_a   1.000
_cell.length_b   1.000
_cell.length_c   1.000
_cell.angle_alpha   90.00
_cell.angle_beta   90.00
_cell.angle_gamma   90.00
#
_symmetry.space_group_name_H-M   'P 1'
#
loop_
_entity.id
_entity.type
_entity.pdbx_description
1 polymer ?
#
loop_
_entity_poly.entity_id
_entity_poly.type
_entity_poly.pdbx_seq_one_letter_code
_entity_poly.pdbx_strand_id
1 'polypeptide(L)'
;MTNQEKQADEILALQSIFDTKFRLLHDNTHYEVSIDFDLIQPFLLRCNDKTSIIHYLPPFFLIIHYHDEYPSDYPPSFLLSCFHFSKISLQHLCQKLDNYSFIKGEVCVYDWIELIRQEISNEPILDTKIDEQIHDPRALNGYLAENVDQIYQYLINYNNEQEEKQFQNRLQTCLICTDSIPGIDCIRLHRCGHFYCQSCLNNYVQMILNNGRFGEKLLCPQTQCQKALLPNEIKQIIQDDQLYQRYERLTLQHALELMNDIIWCPRCQSAVLTGSGADNLAICDQCHFTFCKKCKELFHFQVMCPKDYVVEQLRLQREKERERIRKQQEEERERIQQVQEKDRKRYAKQQEKGQAELARIEKQQKTAGERSLSKQRYREIVLDLSKEDNLLEKILNAERLEALNTQPCPNCNVRIEKNGGCSHMHCLRCDHDFTWHTAEGPRDPQMTSLLYHSSTATPVESIKAKLVKPSEEIIEKTPSDEHKEDSKLLINNRSFIGSAIVKRVKACPNTSCQKLNVKIGDDNWIVCNGCLKQYCFSCVEPINGVQHFQKKCDRYTPL
;
A
#
# COMPACT_ATOMS: atom_id res chain seq x y z
N MET A 1 -46.85 57.94 -11.90
CA MET A 1 -45.78 57.79 -10.91
C MET A 1 -44.75 58.87 -11.15
N THR A 2 -44.23 59.46 -10.09
CA THR A 2 -43.09 60.39 -10.14
C THR A 2 -41.81 59.63 -10.48
N ASN A 3 -40.75 60.35 -10.88
CA ASN A 3 -39.42 59.76 -11.09
C ASN A 3 -38.93 59.04 -9.83
N GLN A 4 -39.10 59.65 -8.66
CA GLN A 4 -38.71 59.07 -7.37
C GLN A 4 -39.44 57.77 -7.04
N GLU A 5 -40.75 57.68 -7.34
CA GLU A 5 -41.52 56.43 -7.14
C GLU A 5 -40.98 55.31 -8.04
N LYS A 6 -40.72 55.61 -9.33
CA LYS A 6 -40.16 54.62 -10.27
C LYS A 6 -38.77 54.15 -9.87
N GLN A 7 -37.93 55.07 -9.40
CA GLN A 7 -36.59 54.76 -8.89
C GLN A 7 -36.66 53.85 -7.66
N ALA A 8 -37.55 54.17 -6.70
CA ALA A 8 -37.72 53.35 -5.50
C ALA A 8 -38.19 51.93 -5.85
N ASP A 9 -39.12 51.79 -6.81
CA ASP A 9 -39.58 50.49 -7.29
C ASP A 9 -38.45 49.69 -7.99
N GLU A 10 -37.65 50.34 -8.83
CA GLU A 10 -36.49 49.69 -9.48
C GLU A 10 -35.44 49.25 -8.45
N ILE A 11 -35.11 50.12 -7.47
CA ILE A 11 -34.17 49.81 -6.40
C ILE A 11 -34.64 48.62 -5.56
N LEU A 12 -35.93 48.58 -5.20
CA LEU A 12 -36.51 47.46 -4.46
C LEU A 12 -36.45 46.15 -5.27
N ALA A 13 -36.72 46.21 -6.57
CA ALA A 13 -36.61 45.06 -7.45
C ALA A 13 -35.15 44.56 -7.53
N LEU A 14 -34.18 45.46 -7.71
CA LEU A 14 -32.76 45.13 -7.75
C LEU A 14 -32.26 44.57 -6.42
N GLN A 15 -32.67 45.15 -5.28
CA GLN A 15 -32.37 44.60 -3.95
C GLN A 15 -32.92 43.19 -3.78
N SER A 16 -34.11 42.90 -4.29
CA SER A 16 -34.69 41.55 -4.22
C SER A 16 -33.97 40.55 -5.13
N ILE A 17 -33.47 40.98 -6.30
CA ILE A 17 -32.83 40.10 -7.29
C ILE A 17 -31.38 39.80 -6.90
N PHE A 18 -30.65 40.82 -6.44
CA PHE A 18 -29.20 40.75 -6.19
C PHE A 18 -28.83 40.62 -4.71
N ASP A 19 -29.80 40.81 -3.80
CA ASP A 19 -29.62 40.67 -2.35
C ASP A 19 -28.37 41.44 -1.87
N THR A 20 -27.43 40.77 -1.20
CA THR A 20 -26.20 41.37 -0.66
C THR A 20 -25.24 41.89 -1.73
N LYS A 21 -25.50 41.68 -3.02
CA LYS A 21 -24.69 42.18 -4.15
C LYS A 21 -25.11 43.55 -4.67
N PHE A 22 -26.25 44.09 -4.20
CA PHE A 22 -26.69 45.45 -4.52
C PHE A 22 -26.66 46.30 -3.24
N ARG A 23 -25.81 47.33 -3.19
CA ARG A 23 -25.54 48.09 -1.96
C ARG A 23 -25.59 49.59 -2.21
N LEU A 24 -26.12 50.31 -1.23
CA LEU A 24 -26.09 51.77 -1.20
C LEU A 24 -24.70 52.25 -0.71
N LEU A 25 -24.09 53.16 -1.45
CA LEU A 25 -22.85 53.84 -1.06
C LEU A 25 -23.17 55.00 -0.09
N HIS A 26 -22.13 55.58 0.53
CA HIS A 26 -22.28 56.44 1.71
C HIS A 26 -23.02 57.77 1.48
N ASP A 27 -23.37 58.10 0.24
CA ASP A 27 -23.98 59.37 -0.18
C ASP A 27 -25.49 59.28 -0.49
N ASN A 28 -26.14 58.14 -0.24
CA ASN A 28 -27.57 57.87 -0.47
C ASN A 28 -28.07 57.99 -1.92
N THR A 29 -27.23 58.38 -2.87
CA THR A 29 -27.59 58.54 -4.29
C THR A 29 -26.85 57.57 -5.21
N HIS A 30 -25.73 57.00 -4.75
CA HIS A 30 -24.98 56.01 -5.50
C HIS A 30 -25.25 54.59 -4.99
N TYR A 31 -25.44 53.67 -5.93
CA TYR A 31 -25.61 52.25 -5.68
C TYR A 31 -24.54 51.46 -6.42
N GLU A 32 -23.95 50.49 -5.74
CA GLU A 32 -22.99 49.56 -6.31
C GLU A 32 -23.65 48.20 -6.52
N VAL A 33 -23.46 47.63 -7.72
CA VAL A 33 -23.89 46.29 -8.08
C VAL A 33 -22.65 45.43 -8.35
N SER A 34 -22.51 44.35 -7.58
CA SER A 34 -21.49 43.32 -7.81
C SER A 34 -22.04 42.25 -8.77
N ILE A 35 -21.44 42.16 -9.95
CA ILE A 35 -21.77 41.19 -11.01
C ILE A 35 -20.66 40.13 -11.02
N ASP A 36 -21.00 38.91 -10.60
CA ASP A 36 -20.02 37.82 -10.55
C ASP A 36 -19.66 37.27 -11.94
N PHE A 37 -18.49 36.66 -12.02
CA PHE A 37 -18.01 35.96 -13.20
C PHE A 37 -18.19 34.45 -13.04
N ASP A 38 -19.02 33.86 -13.89
CA ASP A 38 -19.16 32.41 -13.98
C ASP A 38 -18.13 31.85 -14.97
N LEU A 39 -16.95 31.49 -14.45
CA LEU A 39 -15.93 30.82 -15.24
C LEU A 39 -16.40 29.42 -15.64
N ILE A 40 -16.61 29.19 -16.94
CA ILE A 40 -16.96 27.87 -17.49
C ILE A 40 -15.83 26.86 -17.23
N GLN A 41 -14.57 27.32 -17.25
CA GLN A 41 -13.39 26.51 -16.99
C GLN A 41 -12.31 27.33 -16.27
N PRO A 42 -11.36 26.67 -15.57
CA PRO A 42 -10.26 27.36 -14.90
C PRO A 42 -9.44 28.18 -15.90
N PHE A 43 -9.20 29.43 -15.55
CA PHE A 43 -8.49 30.41 -16.36
C PHE A 43 -6.98 30.35 -16.10
N LEU A 44 -6.15 30.39 -17.14
CA LEU A 44 -4.69 30.42 -17.00
C LEU A 44 -4.19 31.87 -16.98
N LEU A 45 -3.96 32.40 -15.79
CA LEU A 45 -3.36 33.71 -15.59
C LEU A 45 -1.87 33.68 -15.94
N ARG A 46 -1.46 34.56 -16.87
CA ARG A 46 -0.05 34.76 -17.24
C ARG A 46 0.34 36.20 -16.98
N CYS A 47 1.38 36.42 -16.19
CA CYS A 47 1.97 37.74 -15.97
C CYS A 47 3.48 37.60 -16.01
N ASN A 48 4.12 38.24 -17.00
CA ASN A 48 5.55 38.09 -17.28
C ASN A 48 5.92 36.60 -17.41
N ASP A 49 6.86 36.11 -16.59
CA ASP A 49 7.29 34.71 -16.55
C ASP A 49 6.45 33.80 -15.63
N LYS A 50 5.44 34.35 -14.93
CA LYS A 50 4.62 33.61 -13.96
C LYS A 50 3.34 33.11 -14.61
N THR A 51 2.98 31.87 -14.30
CA THR A 51 1.71 31.26 -14.73
C THR A 51 0.98 30.65 -13.54
N SER A 52 -0.32 30.84 -13.47
CA SER A 52 -1.17 30.31 -12.39
C SER A 52 -2.57 30.02 -12.89
N ILE A 53 -3.20 29.00 -12.33
CA ILE A 53 -4.57 28.63 -12.67
C ILE A 53 -5.50 29.34 -11.69
N ILE A 54 -6.56 29.95 -12.20
CA ILE A 54 -7.59 30.66 -11.45
C ILE A 54 -8.93 29.99 -11.66
N HIS A 55 -9.59 29.65 -10.57
CA HIS A 55 -10.93 29.10 -10.52
C HIS A 55 -11.99 30.17 -10.22
N TYR A 56 -11.61 31.25 -9.54
CA TYR A 56 -12.51 32.32 -9.13
C TYR A 56 -11.93 33.70 -9.45
N LEU A 57 -12.74 34.56 -10.08
CA LEU A 57 -12.38 35.95 -10.38
C LEU A 57 -13.16 36.92 -9.49
N PRO A 58 -12.58 38.07 -9.12
CA PRO A 58 -13.30 39.16 -8.48
C PRO A 58 -14.51 39.62 -9.32
N PRO A 59 -15.60 40.07 -8.68
CA PRO A 59 -16.76 40.56 -9.40
C PRO A 59 -16.48 41.86 -10.17
N PHE A 60 -17.34 42.13 -11.15
CA PHE A 60 -17.42 43.38 -11.87
C PHE A 60 -18.35 44.32 -11.09
N PHE A 61 -17.95 45.57 -10.94
CA PHE A 61 -18.74 46.55 -10.22
C PHE A 61 -19.35 47.57 -11.20
N LEU A 62 -20.67 47.70 -11.14
CA LEU A 62 -21.41 48.77 -11.78
C LEU A 62 -21.87 49.73 -10.68
N ILE A 63 -21.41 50.98 -10.71
CA ILE A 63 -21.86 52.02 -9.80
C ILE A 63 -22.83 52.90 -10.56
N ILE A 64 -24.04 53.06 -10.03
CA ILE A 64 -25.12 53.85 -10.61
C ILE A 64 -25.37 55.05 -9.72
N HIS A 65 -25.49 56.21 -10.34
CA HIS A 65 -25.93 57.43 -9.68
C HIS A 65 -27.30 57.84 -10.21
N TYR A 66 -28.29 57.75 -9.32
CA TYR A 66 -29.67 58.13 -9.59
C TYR A 66 -29.84 59.64 -9.35
N HIS A 67 -30.19 60.37 -10.42
CA HIS A 67 -30.52 61.80 -10.36
C HIS A 67 -32.03 62.01 -10.59
N ASP A 68 -32.53 63.22 -10.33
CA ASP A 68 -33.97 63.50 -10.24
C ASP A 68 -34.74 63.35 -11.57
N GLU A 69 -34.05 63.45 -12.70
CA GLU A 69 -34.63 63.44 -14.04
C GLU A 69 -34.81 62.03 -14.64
N TYR A 70 -34.17 61.01 -14.05
CA TYR A 70 -34.36 59.61 -14.43
C TYR A 70 -35.67 59.05 -13.85
N PRO A 71 -36.49 58.26 -14.57
CA PRO A 71 -36.31 57.79 -15.95
C PRO A 71 -36.93 58.65 -17.06
N SER A 72 -37.48 59.82 -16.73
CA SER A 72 -38.27 60.59 -17.70
C SER A 72 -37.44 61.18 -18.85
N ASP A 73 -36.25 61.72 -18.57
CA ASP A 73 -35.49 62.49 -19.56
C ASP A 73 -34.26 61.75 -20.10
N TYR A 74 -33.41 61.25 -19.20
CA TYR A 74 -32.13 60.62 -19.52
C TYR A 74 -31.83 59.44 -18.56
N PRO A 75 -31.03 58.45 -19.01
CA PRO A 75 -30.63 57.30 -18.19
C PRO A 75 -29.71 57.72 -17.04
N PRO A 76 -29.55 56.89 -15.98
CA PRO A 76 -28.76 57.26 -14.82
C PRO A 76 -27.27 57.31 -15.18
N SER A 77 -26.50 58.12 -14.48
CA SER A 77 -25.04 58.13 -14.66
C SER A 77 -24.41 56.87 -14.07
N PHE A 78 -23.33 56.37 -14.68
CA PHE A 78 -22.67 55.14 -14.25
C PHE A 78 -21.14 55.21 -14.26
N LEU A 79 -20.53 54.34 -13.45
CA LEU A 79 -19.10 54.01 -13.47
C LEU A 79 -18.94 52.49 -13.52
N LEU A 80 -17.98 52.03 -14.32
CA LEU A 80 -17.63 50.61 -14.44
C LEU A 80 -16.27 50.36 -13.79
N SER A 81 -16.19 49.35 -12.92
CA SER A 81 -14.94 48.97 -12.28
C SER A 81 -14.71 47.47 -12.32
N CYS A 82 -13.55 47.06 -12.83
CA CYS A 82 -13.15 45.65 -12.84
C CYS A 82 -11.62 45.53 -12.91
N PHE A 83 -11.03 44.73 -12.02
CA PHE A 83 -9.58 44.57 -11.88
C PHE A 83 -8.93 43.76 -13.00
N HIS A 84 -9.70 42.95 -13.70
CA HIS A 84 -9.18 41.99 -14.66
C HIS A 84 -9.58 42.29 -16.10
N PHE A 85 -10.36 43.36 -16.31
CA PHE A 85 -10.63 43.91 -17.63
C PHE A 85 -9.61 44.97 -18.02
N SER A 86 -9.23 45.00 -19.29
CA SER A 86 -8.44 46.11 -19.82
C SER A 86 -9.27 47.40 -19.79
N LYS A 87 -8.60 48.57 -19.70
CA LYS A 87 -9.30 49.87 -19.79
C LYS A 87 -10.04 50.04 -21.11
N ILE A 88 -9.50 49.48 -22.21
CA ILE A 88 -10.14 49.51 -23.53
C ILE A 88 -11.42 48.69 -23.54
N SER A 89 -11.40 47.48 -22.97
CA SER A 89 -12.58 46.63 -22.85
C SER A 89 -13.66 47.31 -22.00
N LEU A 90 -13.29 47.95 -20.89
CA LEU A 90 -14.21 48.75 -20.07
C LEU A 90 -14.76 49.96 -20.82
N GLN A 91 -13.96 50.63 -21.63
CA GLN A 91 -14.41 51.74 -22.46
C GLN A 91 -15.39 51.28 -23.54
N HIS A 92 -15.13 50.14 -24.20
CA HIS A 92 -16.06 49.56 -25.16
C HIS A 92 -17.41 49.21 -24.49
N LEU A 93 -17.37 48.71 -23.25
CA LEU A 93 -18.58 48.51 -22.44
C LEU A 93 -19.29 49.84 -22.14
N CYS A 94 -18.56 50.90 -21.76
CA CYS A 94 -19.15 52.23 -21.55
C CYS A 94 -19.86 52.73 -22.82
N GLN A 95 -19.21 52.59 -23.98
CA GLN A 95 -19.79 52.98 -25.27
C GLN A 95 -21.02 52.15 -25.64
N LYS A 96 -21.05 50.86 -25.30
CA LYS A 96 -22.23 50.00 -25.52
C LYS A 96 -23.40 50.43 -24.63
N LEU A 97 -23.14 50.77 -23.37
CA LEU A 97 -24.15 51.30 -22.46
C LEU A 97 -24.65 52.68 -22.91
N ASP A 98 -23.78 53.55 -23.41
CA ASP A 98 -24.17 54.85 -23.98
C ASP A 98 -25.05 54.69 -25.22
N ASN A 99 -24.79 53.67 -26.04
CA ASN A 99 -25.57 53.35 -27.23
C ASN A 99 -26.81 52.48 -26.94
N TYR A 100 -27.10 52.17 -25.67
CA TYR A 100 -28.29 51.43 -25.28
C TYR A 100 -29.55 52.23 -25.65
N SER A 101 -30.53 51.57 -26.27
CA SER A 101 -31.78 52.17 -26.74
C SER A 101 -32.72 52.54 -25.58
N PHE A 102 -32.36 53.58 -24.82
CA PHE A 102 -33.14 54.04 -23.67
C PHE A 102 -34.51 54.58 -24.09
N ILE A 103 -35.57 54.04 -23.47
CA ILE A 103 -36.95 54.48 -23.67
C ILE A 103 -37.31 55.48 -22.57
N LYS A 104 -37.61 56.71 -22.96
CA LYS A 104 -38.00 57.77 -22.01
C LYS A 104 -39.21 57.35 -21.17
N GLY A 105 -39.08 57.47 -19.87
CA GLY A 105 -40.08 57.10 -18.88
C GLY A 105 -39.97 55.66 -18.37
N GLU A 106 -39.09 54.82 -18.92
CA GLU A 106 -38.88 53.44 -18.49
C GLU A 106 -37.55 53.27 -17.73
N VAL A 107 -37.53 52.32 -16.80
CA VAL A 107 -36.34 51.97 -16.03
C VAL A 107 -35.44 50.99 -16.82
N CYS A 108 -34.12 50.96 -16.57
CA CYS A 108 -33.17 50.32 -17.49
C CYS A 108 -31.93 49.71 -16.83
N VAL A 109 -31.76 49.83 -15.51
CA VAL A 109 -30.54 49.37 -14.83
C VAL A 109 -30.41 47.85 -14.89
N TYR A 110 -31.52 47.12 -14.79
CA TYR A 110 -31.51 45.67 -14.94
C TYR A 110 -31.02 45.24 -16.33
N ASP A 111 -31.46 45.93 -17.39
CA ASP A 111 -31.03 45.62 -18.76
C ASP A 111 -29.55 45.92 -18.97
N TRP A 112 -29.02 46.96 -18.32
CA TRP A 112 -27.58 47.22 -18.30
C TRP A 112 -26.81 46.08 -17.64
N ILE A 113 -27.29 45.56 -16.51
CA ILE A 113 -26.64 44.43 -15.82
C ILE A 113 -26.63 43.19 -16.72
N GLU A 114 -27.74 42.89 -17.40
CA GLU A 114 -27.81 41.76 -18.34
C GLU A 114 -26.92 41.93 -19.56
N LEU A 115 -26.85 43.14 -20.13
CA LEU A 115 -25.92 43.46 -21.21
C LEU A 115 -24.47 43.23 -20.78
N ILE A 116 -24.10 43.74 -19.60
CA ILE A 116 -22.76 43.56 -19.03
C ILE A 116 -22.45 42.06 -18.83
N ARG A 117 -23.39 41.27 -18.27
CA ARG A 117 -23.22 39.81 -18.10
C ARG A 117 -22.96 39.09 -19.41
N GLN A 118 -23.67 39.45 -20.48
CA GLN A 118 -23.49 38.85 -21.80
C GLN A 118 -22.11 39.14 -22.39
N GLU A 119 -21.63 40.38 -22.24
CA GLU A 119 -20.33 40.80 -22.76
C GLU A 119 -19.17 40.19 -21.98
N ILE A 120 -19.29 40.17 -20.66
CA ILE A 120 -18.31 39.56 -19.74
C ILE A 120 -18.08 38.08 -20.04
N SER A 121 -19.11 37.36 -20.48
CA SER A 121 -19.03 35.92 -20.75
C SER A 121 -18.24 35.59 -22.02
N ASN A 122 -17.98 36.57 -22.90
CA ASN A 122 -17.44 36.35 -24.25
C ASN A 122 -15.94 36.69 -24.42
N GLU A 123 -15.29 37.32 -23.44
CA GLU A 123 -13.90 37.83 -23.58
C GLU A 123 -12.94 37.13 -22.59
N PRO A 124 -11.84 36.50 -23.05
CA PRO A 124 -10.79 35.99 -22.18
C PRO A 124 -9.94 37.14 -21.61
N ILE A 125 -9.65 37.04 -20.32
CA ILE A 125 -9.35 38.15 -19.43
C ILE A 125 -7.81 38.35 -19.30
N LEU A 126 -7.37 39.61 -19.17
CA LEU A 126 -6.00 40.14 -19.11
C LEU A 126 -5.19 40.19 -20.43
N ASP A 127 -5.24 41.34 -21.11
CA ASP A 127 -4.06 41.84 -21.82
C ASP A 127 -3.22 42.63 -20.80
N THR A 128 -2.00 42.16 -20.53
CA THR A 128 -1.05 42.81 -19.60
C THR A 128 -0.45 44.10 -20.16
N LYS A 129 -0.91 44.53 -21.33
CA LYS A 129 -0.59 45.84 -21.90
C LYS A 129 -1.42 46.90 -21.20
N ILE A 130 -0.79 47.60 -20.26
CA ILE A 130 -1.30 48.88 -19.79
C ILE A 130 -1.24 49.83 -20.98
N ASP A 131 -2.30 49.89 -21.78
CA ASP A 131 -2.37 50.83 -22.88
C ASP A 131 -2.51 52.24 -22.32
N GLU A 132 -1.46 53.05 -22.51
CA GLU A 132 -1.31 54.42 -22.02
C GLU A 132 -2.19 55.43 -22.77
N GLN A 133 -2.99 54.98 -23.74
CA GLN A 133 -3.76 55.84 -24.62
C GLN A 133 -5.25 55.51 -24.50
N ILE A 134 -5.97 56.46 -23.89
CA ILE A 134 -7.42 56.70 -23.87
C ILE A 134 -8.05 56.58 -22.46
N HIS A 135 -8.78 57.64 -22.07
CA HIS A 135 -9.38 57.88 -20.76
C HIS A 135 -10.89 58.13 -20.90
N ASP A 136 -11.71 57.07 -20.91
CA ASP A 136 -13.08 57.26 -20.41
C ASP A 136 -12.99 57.33 -18.88
N PRO A 137 -13.32 58.47 -18.24
CA PRO A 137 -13.21 58.60 -16.78
C PRO A 137 -14.14 57.64 -16.02
N ARG A 138 -15.12 57.06 -16.71
CA ARG A 138 -16.06 56.07 -16.13
C ARG A 138 -15.49 54.66 -16.09
N ALA A 139 -14.41 54.37 -16.83
CA ALA A 139 -13.78 53.06 -16.90
C ALA A 139 -12.61 52.95 -15.90
N LEU A 140 -12.85 52.34 -14.74
CA LEU A 140 -11.89 52.19 -13.66
C LEU A 140 -11.31 50.77 -13.62
N ASN A 141 -10.03 50.61 -14.00
CA ASN A 141 -9.32 49.35 -13.79
C ASN A 141 -8.73 49.33 -12.38
N GLY A 142 -9.55 48.92 -11.40
CA GLY A 142 -9.14 48.71 -10.01
C GLY A 142 -8.79 50.00 -9.26
N TYR A 143 -9.38 50.23 -8.10
CA TYR A 143 -9.18 51.45 -7.31
C TYR A 143 -7.73 51.74 -6.86
N LEU A 144 -6.82 50.76 -6.97
CA LEU A 144 -5.55 50.75 -6.23
C LEU A 144 -4.33 50.21 -6.99
N ALA A 145 -4.48 49.74 -8.24
CA ALA A 145 -3.39 49.04 -8.92
C ALA A 145 -2.59 49.98 -9.84
N GLU A 146 -1.36 50.31 -9.43
CA GLU A 146 -0.43 51.12 -10.23
C GLU A 146 0.35 50.29 -11.26
N ASN A 147 0.40 48.97 -11.09
CA ASN A 147 1.13 48.06 -11.97
C ASN A 147 0.47 46.67 -12.12
N VAL A 148 0.88 45.94 -13.17
CA VAL A 148 0.34 44.61 -13.51
C VAL A 148 0.63 43.57 -12.44
N ASP A 149 1.76 43.67 -11.74
CA ASP A 149 2.12 42.73 -10.67
C ASP A 149 1.18 42.80 -9.47
N GLN A 150 0.71 44.00 -9.09
CA GLN A 150 -0.30 44.19 -8.04
C GLN A 150 -1.63 43.56 -8.42
N ILE A 151 -2.06 43.72 -9.68
CA ILE A 151 -3.26 43.05 -10.21
C ILE A 151 -3.09 41.54 -10.13
N TYR A 152 -1.95 41.03 -10.59
CA TYR A 152 -1.65 39.60 -10.54
C TYR A 152 -1.72 39.05 -9.11
N GLN A 153 -1.09 39.72 -8.13
CA GLN A 153 -1.14 39.30 -6.73
C GLN A 153 -2.55 39.36 -6.15
N TYR A 154 -3.32 40.40 -6.47
CA TYR A 154 -4.70 40.53 -6.02
C TYR A 154 -5.58 39.38 -6.54
N LEU A 155 -5.47 39.04 -7.83
CA LEU A 155 -6.24 37.93 -8.42
C LEU A 155 -5.90 36.57 -7.80
N ILE A 156 -4.62 36.32 -7.52
CA ILE A 156 -4.18 35.08 -6.85
C ILE A 156 -4.71 35.01 -5.42
N ASN A 157 -4.61 36.11 -4.65
CA ASN A 157 -5.11 36.14 -3.29
C ASN A 157 -6.62 35.93 -3.25
N TYR A 158 -7.37 36.61 -4.13
CA TYR A 158 -8.81 36.42 -4.24
C TYR A 158 -9.16 34.97 -4.61
N ASN A 159 -8.48 34.38 -5.59
CA ASN A 159 -8.70 32.98 -5.96
C ASN A 159 -8.51 32.04 -4.76
N ASN A 160 -7.39 32.19 -4.04
CA ASN A 160 -7.07 31.35 -2.89
C ASN A 160 -8.09 31.54 -1.76
N GLU A 161 -8.51 32.78 -1.48
CA GLU A 161 -9.54 33.07 -0.49
C GLU A 161 -10.90 32.46 -0.85
N GLN A 162 -11.29 32.49 -2.13
CA GLN A 162 -12.54 31.88 -2.58
C GLN A 162 -12.47 30.35 -2.59
N GLU A 163 -11.36 29.76 -3.02
CA GLU A 163 -11.13 28.31 -2.89
C GLU A 163 -11.24 27.86 -1.43
N GLU A 164 -10.65 28.62 -0.51
CA GLU A 164 -10.72 28.34 0.93
C GLU A 164 -12.16 28.49 1.46
N LYS A 165 -12.88 29.55 1.09
CA LYS A 165 -14.30 29.72 1.46
C LYS A 165 -15.19 28.61 0.91
N GLN A 166 -14.99 28.22 -0.34
CA GLN A 166 -15.72 27.13 -0.99
C GLN A 166 -15.41 25.80 -0.32
N PHE A 167 -14.14 25.57 0.03
CA PHE A 167 -13.72 24.42 0.81
C PHE A 167 -14.38 24.40 2.20
N GLN A 168 -14.41 25.54 2.90
CA GLN A 168 -15.02 25.69 4.23
C GLN A 168 -16.53 25.43 4.22
N ASN A 169 -17.23 25.81 3.14
CA ASN A 169 -18.67 25.57 2.99
C ASN A 169 -19.00 24.19 2.42
N ARG A 170 -18.04 23.52 1.79
CA ARG A 170 -18.23 22.18 1.23
C ARG A 170 -18.33 21.16 2.36
N LEU A 171 -19.39 20.36 2.32
CA LEU A 171 -19.53 19.22 3.22
C LEU A 171 -18.46 18.16 2.91
N GLN A 172 -17.72 17.77 3.94
CA GLN A 172 -16.74 16.69 3.94
C GLN A 172 -17.21 15.57 4.85
N THR A 173 -17.00 14.32 4.44
CA THR A 173 -17.37 13.16 5.25
C THR A 173 -16.23 12.77 6.17
N CYS A 174 -16.49 12.68 7.48
CA CYS A 174 -15.49 12.19 8.43
C CYS A 174 -15.20 10.70 8.21
N LEU A 175 -13.92 10.32 8.15
CA LEU A 175 -13.53 8.93 7.93
C LEU A 175 -13.70 8.01 9.17
N ILE A 176 -14.07 8.57 10.34
CA ILE A 176 -14.31 7.80 11.58
C ILE A 176 -15.81 7.63 11.82
N CYS A 177 -16.57 8.73 11.93
CA CYS A 177 -18.00 8.68 12.24
C CYS A 177 -18.90 8.69 10.99
N THR A 178 -18.36 8.94 9.80
CA THR A 178 -19.10 9.06 8.53
C THR A 178 -20.11 10.20 8.45
N ASP A 179 -20.09 11.11 9.43
CA ASP A 179 -20.93 12.31 9.40
C ASP A 179 -20.42 13.33 8.36
N SER A 180 -21.36 14.05 7.75
CA SER A 180 -21.09 15.17 6.84
C SER A 180 -20.89 16.44 7.64
N ILE A 181 -19.72 17.06 7.50
CA ILE A 181 -19.27 18.19 8.30
C ILE A 181 -18.85 19.30 7.36
N PRO A 182 -19.27 20.56 7.59
CA PRO A 182 -18.73 21.71 6.86
C PRO A 182 -17.20 21.73 6.92
N GLY A 183 -16.54 22.10 5.83
CA GLY A 183 -15.08 22.20 5.79
C GLY A 183 -14.49 23.09 6.89
N ILE A 184 -15.23 24.10 7.36
CA ILE A 184 -14.83 24.97 8.47
C ILE A 184 -14.71 24.24 9.81
N ASP A 185 -15.54 23.21 10.04
CA ASP A 185 -15.56 22.41 11.27
C ASP A 185 -14.78 21.10 11.12
N CYS A 186 -14.23 20.85 9.93
CA CYS A 186 -13.45 19.67 9.63
C CYS A 186 -11.96 19.93 9.86
N ILE A 187 -11.26 18.93 10.38
CA ILE A 187 -9.80 18.96 10.43
C ILE A 187 -9.27 18.18 9.24
N ARG A 188 -8.56 18.88 8.35
CA ARG A 188 -7.80 18.29 7.25
C ARG A 188 -6.34 18.11 7.66
N LEU A 189 -5.90 16.86 7.76
CA LEU A 189 -4.49 16.56 8.03
C LEU A 189 -3.62 16.91 6.82
N HIS A 190 -2.72 17.88 6.96
CA HIS A 190 -1.99 18.52 5.85
C HIS A 190 -1.11 17.54 5.09
N ARG A 191 -0.50 16.57 5.79
CA ARG A 191 0.40 15.59 5.16
C ARG A 191 -0.33 14.54 4.30
N CYS A 192 -1.56 14.16 4.63
CA CYS A 192 -2.33 13.12 3.90
C CYS A 192 -3.57 13.62 3.18
N GLY A 193 -4.10 14.79 3.53
CA GLY A 193 -5.36 15.30 3.03
C GLY A 193 -6.62 14.62 3.58
N HIS A 194 -6.50 13.72 4.56
CA HIS A 194 -7.65 13.05 5.18
C HIS A 194 -8.44 13.99 6.10
N PHE A 195 -9.76 13.77 6.14
CA PHE A 195 -10.74 14.60 6.83
C PHE A 195 -11.35 13.90 8.04
N TYR A 196 -11.45 14.64 9.14
CA TYR A 196 -12.08 14.13 10.35
C TYR A 196 -12.83 15.23 11.11
N CYS A 197 -13.80 14.79 11.91
CA CYS A 197 -14.49 15.64 12.87
C CYS A 197 -13.57 15.97 14.07
N GLN A 198 -13.68 17.18 14.63
CA GLN A 198 -12.89 17.60 15.80
C GLN A 198 -13.01 16.61 16.97
N SER A 199 -14.24 16.18 17.30
CA SER A 199 -14.47 15.26 18.42
C SER A 199 -13.87 13.87 18.16
N CYS A 200 -13.92 13.39 16.92
CA CYS A 200 -13.37 12.10 16.50
C CYS A 200 -11.86 12.06 16.68
N LEU A 201 -11.17 13.09 16.20
CA LEU A 201 -9.71 13.18 16.35
C LEU A 201 -9.30 13.42 17.79
N ASN A 202 -10.02 14.25 18.54
CA ASN A 202 -9.72 14.47 19.96
C ASN A 202 -9.87 13.16 20.75
N ASN A 203 -10.97 12.43 20.56
CA ASN A 203 -11.18 11.11 21.19
C ASN A 203 -10.12 10.09 20.78
N TYR A 204 -9.74 10.07 19.50
CA TYR A 204 -8.64 9.23 19.02
C TYR A 204 -7.33 9.54 19.76
N VAL A 205 -6.95 10.82 19.85
CA VAL A 205 -5.73 11.23 20.54
C VAL A 205 -5.79 10.91 22.02
N GLN A 206 -6.92 11.18 22.69
CA GLN A 206 -7.15 10.80 24.09
C GLN A 206 -6.96 9.30 24.31
N MET A 207 -7.57 8.47 23.46
CA MET A 207 -7.45 7.02 23.53
C MET A 207 -5.99 6.57 23.41
N ILE A 208 -5.24 7.11 22.45
CA ILE A 208 -3.82 6.75 22.25
C ILE A 208 -2.95 7.17 23.45
N LEU A 209 -3.16 8.37 23.99
CA LEU A 209 -2.40 8.89 25.15
C LEU A 209 -2.74 8.17 26.46
N ASN A 210 -3.95 7.61 26.59
CA ASN A 210 -4.41 6.88 27.76
C ASN A 210 -4.03 5.39 27.73
N ASN A 211 -4.04 4.76 26.55
CA ASN A 211 -3.78 3.32 26.40
C ASN A 211 -2.29 2.92 26.53
N GLY A 212 -1.40 3.85 26.90
CA GLY A 212 0.00 3.57 27.22
C GLY A 212 0.87 3.14 26.03
N ARG A 213 0.35 3.16 24.80
CA ARG A 213 1.06 2.85 23.56
C ARG A 213 1.42 4.12 22.78
N PHE A 214 1.87 5.15 23.50
CA PHE A 214 2.41 6.34 22.85
C PHE A 214 3.77 5.97 22.25
N GLY A 215 3.84 5.79 20.93
CA GLY A 215 5.09 5.63 20.21
C GLY A 215 5.82 6.96 20.01
N GLU A 216 6.71 7.04 19.01
CA GLU A 216 7.46 8.27 18.72
C GLU A 216 6.56 9.43 18.26
N LYS A 217 5.45 9.13 17.55
CA LYS A 217 4.59 10.12 16.89
C LYS A 217 3.12 9.67 16.86
N LEU A 218 2.19 10.63 16.94
CA LEU A 218 0.77 10.38 16.64
C LEU A 218 0.59 10.22 15.13
N LEU A 219 -0.11 9.16 14.71
CA LEU A 219 -0.33 8.83 13.31
C LEU A 219 -1.75 9.14 12.87
N CYS A 220 -1.95 9.30 11.57
CA CYS A 220 -3.27 9.42 10.97
C CYS A 220 -4.13 8.19 11.34
N PRO A 221 -5.41 8.36 11.76
CA PRO A 221 -6.29 7.24 12.12
C PRO A 221 -6.61 6.26 10.99
N GLN A 222 -6.50 6.70 9.73
CA GLN A 222 -6.78 5.87 8.55
C GLN A 222 -5.88 4.63 8.48
N THR A 223 -6.50 3.45 8.28
CA THR A 223 -5.90 2.10 8.38
C THR A 223 -4.68 1.83 7.48
N GLN A 224 -4.42 2.65 6.46
CA GLN A 224 -3.28 2.52 5.56
C GLN A 224 -2.39 3.78 5.53
N CYS A 225 -2.65 4.74 6.41
CA CYS A 225 -1.91 5.99 6.44
C CYS A 225 -0.91 6.00 7.60
N GLN A 226 0.38 5.97 7.28
CA GLN A 226 1.45 6.07 8.28
C GLN A 226 2.00 7.50 8.45
N LYS A 227 1.27 8.51 7.96
CA LYS A 227 1.73 9.90 8.06
C LYS A 227 1.48 10.40 9.48
N ALA A 228 2.55 10.92 10.10
CA ALA A 228 2.49 11.52 11.43
C ALA A 228 1.79 12.88 11.39
N LEU A 229 1.01 13.17 12.44
CA LEU A 229 0.40 14.47 12.67
C LEU A 229 1.47 15.51 13.01
N LEU A 230 1.26 16.75 12.55
CA LEU A 230 2.12 17.88 12.85
C LEU A 230 1.83 18.45 14.26
N PRO A 231 2.82 19.03 14.95
CA PRO A 231 2.60 19.64 16.27
C PRO A 231 1.50 20.71 16.29
N ASN A 232 1.41 21.53 15.23
CA ASN A 232 0.35 22.54 15.11
C ASN A 232 -1.03 21.91 14.94
N GLU A 233 -1.15 20.81 14.19
CA GLU A 233 -2.40 20.06 14.04
C GLU A 233 -2.81 19.44 15.38
N ILE A 234 -1.87 18.87 16.12
CA ILE A 234 -2.13 18.26 17.43
C ILE A 234 -2.61 19.31 18.43
N LYS A 235 -2.02 20.51 18.42
CA LYS A 235 -2.47 21.64 19.25
C LYS A 235 -3.87 22.13 18.87
N GLN A 236 -4.24 22.08 17.59
CA GLN A 236 -5.61 22.40 17.15
C GLN A 236 -6.61 21.29 17.53
N ILE A 237 -6.20 20.02 17.49
CA ILE A 237 -7.05 18.86 17.83
C ILE A 237 -7.32 18.80 19.34
N ILE A 238 -6.29 18.98 20.16
CA ILE A 238 -6.38 18.91 21.62
C ILE A 238 -6.79 20.28 22.17
N GLN A 239 -8.07 20.40 22.53
CA GLN A 239 -8.60 21.61 23.19
C GLN A 239 -8.40 21.60 24.73
N ASP A 240 -8.05 20.44 25.31
CA ASP A 240 -7.81 20.27 26.75
C ASP A 240 -6.32 20.45 27.09
N ASP A 241 -6.01 21.49 27.84
CA ASP A 241 -4.65 21.82 28.28
C ASP A 241 -3.99 20.69 29.06
N GLN A 242 -4.73 19.95 29.90
CA GLN A 242 -4.15 18.83 30.66
C GLN A 242 -3.73 17.68 29.76
N LEU A 243 -4.54 17.40 28.73
CA LEU A 243 -4.22 16.39 27.74
C LEU A 243 -3.03 16.82 26.88
N TYR A 244 -2.95 18.10 26.52
CA TYR A 244 -1.83 18.64 25.75
C TYR A 244 -0.52 18.56 26.52
N GLN A 245 -0.51 18.97 27.80
CA GLN A 245 0.65 18.83 28.68
C GLN A 245 1.08 17.36 28.83
N ARG A 246 0.11 16.43 28.88
CA ARG A 246 0.41 15.00 28.90
C ARG A 246 1.09 14.55 27.60
N TYR A 247 0.61 15.01 26.45
CA TYR A 247 1.23 14.75 25.14
C TYR A 247 2.67 15.29 25.08
N GLU A 248 2.90 16.54 25.50
CA GLU A 248 4.24 17.14 25.54
C GLU A 248 5.18 16.34 26.44
N ARG A 249 4.73 15.98 27.65
CA ARG A 249 5.52 15.18 28.59
C ARG A 249 5.89 13.81 28.02
N LEU A 250 4.95 13.11 27.38
CA LEU A 250 5.20 11.79 26.79
C LEU A 250 6.13 11.89 25.57
N THR A 251 5.97 12.93 24.75
CA THR A 251 6.84 13.19 23.60
C THR A 251 8.27 13.48 24.05
N LEU A 252 8.43 14.32 25.07
CA LEU A 252 9.72 14.59 25.68
C LEU A 252 10.31 13.32 26.29
N GLN A 253 9.53 12.57 27.07
CA GLN A 253 9.99 11.33 27.69
C GLN A 253 10.55 10.35 26.65
N HIS A 254 9.83 10.14 25.54
CA HIS A 254 10.28 9.26 24.47
C HIS A 254 11.55 9.79 23.78
N ALA A 255 11.63 11.09 23.50
CA ALA A 255 12.84 11.69 22.93
C ALA A 255 14.06 11.53 23.86
N LEU A 256 13.85 11.63 25.17
CA LEU A 256 14.89 11.42 26.18
C LEU A 256 15.29 9.94 26.30
N GLU A 257 14.37 8.99 26.14
CA GLU A 257 14.65 7.54 26.14
C GLU A 257 15.53 7.09 24.96
N LEU A 258 15.54 7.84 23.85
CA LEU A 258 16.42 7.59 22.71
C LEU A 258 17.87 8.04 22.96
N MET A 259 18.13 8.78 24.03
CA MET A 259 19.44 9.30 24.36
C MET A 259 20.16 8.37 25.35
N ASN A 260 21.37 7.93 24.98
CA ASN A 260 22.14 6.93 25.74
C ASN A 260 22.75 7.47 27.04
N ASP A 261 22.79 8.79 27.18
CA ASP A 261 23.34 9.52 28.33
C ASP A 261 22.29 9.82 29.40
N ILE A 262 21.01 9.50 29.16
CA ILE A 262 19.90 9.76 30.09
C ILE A 262 19.30 8.46 30.59
N ILE A 263 19.16 8.36 31.91
CA ILE A 263 18.47 7.25 32.57
C ILE A 263 17.39 7.78 33.50
N TRP A 264 16.30 7.03 33.59
CA TRP A 264 15.17 7.40 34.44
C TRP A 264 15.34 6.86 35.87
N CYS A 265 15.14 7.72 36.86
CA CYS A 265 15.15 7.30 38.25
C CYS A 265 14.01 6.30 38.53
N PRO A 266 14.29 5.12 39.11
CA PRO A 266 13.27 4.10 39.38
C PRO A 266 12.26 4.51 40.47
N ARG A 267 12.57 5.50 41.31
CA ARG A 267 11.67 5.96 42.39
C ARG A 267 10.71 7.05 41.94
N CYS A 268 11.21 8.09 41.29
CA CYS A 268 10.44 9.29 40.95
C CYS A 268 10.29 9.56 39.46
N GLN A 269 10.86 8.70 38.60
CA GLN A 269 10.82 8.83 37.13
C GLN A 269 11.34 10.17 36.62
N SER A 270 12.23 10.84 37.37
CA SER A 270 12.94 12.02 36.87
C SER A 270 14.13 11.59 36.02
N ALA A 271 14.41 12.35 34.96
CA ALA A 271 15.57 12.14 34.10
C ALA A 271 16.86 12.41 34.89
N VAL A 272 17.85 11.51 34.76
CA VAL A 272 19.16 11.60 35.41
C VAL A 272 20.22 11.50 34.33
N LEU A 273 21.13 12.48 34.29
CA LEU A 273 22.27 12.49 33.38
C LEU A 273 23.32 11.50 33.88
N THR A 274 23.75 10.60 33.02
CA THR A 274 24.87 9.69 33.31
C THR A 274 26.18 10.40 32.99
N GLY A 275 26.96 10.71 34.02
CA GLY A 275 28.34 11.19 33.81
C GLY A 275 29.20 10.14 33.10
N SER A 276 30.17 10.58 32.31
CA SER A 276 31.08 9.77 31.49
C SER A 276 32.00 8.79 32.24
N GLY A 277 31.82 8.65 33.56
CA GLY A 277 32.57 7.72 34.39
C GLY A 277 32.19 6.27 34.12
N ALA A 278 33.20 5.39 34.12
CA ALA A 278 33.07 3.94 33.95
C ALA A 278 32.24 3.26 35.07
N ASP A 279 31.99 3.99 36.15
CA ASP A 279 31.22 3.51 37.28
C ASP A 279 29.72 3.48 36.91
N ASN A 280 29.05 2.37 37.24
CA ASN A 280 27.62 2.20 37.03
C ASN A 280 26.79 3.05 38.00
N LEU A 281 27.28 4.18 38.49
CA LEU A 281 26.65 5.03 39.52
C LEU A 281 25.71 6.08 38.90
N ALA A 282 24.48 6.15 39.40
CA ALA A 282 23.51 7.19 39.07
C ALA A 282 22.96 7.82 40.34
N ILE A 283 22.83 9.14 40.38
CA ILE A 283 22.25 9.88 41.51
C ILE A 283 21.13 10.76 40.96
N CYS A 284 19.92 10.60 41.48
CA CYS A 284 18.80 11.43 41.07
C CYS A 284 18.82 12.79 41.76
N ASP A 285 18.81 13.90 41.01
CA ASP A 285 18.81 15.25 41.61
C ASP A 285 17.50 15.61 42.32
N GLN A 286 16.40 14.93 41.99
CA GLN A 286 15.06 15.23 42.52
C GLN A 286 14.77 14.51 43.84
N CYS A 287 15.10 13.22 43.93
CA CYS A 287 14.83 12.40 45.12
C CYS A 287 16.09 11.88 45.83
N HIS A 288 17.27 12.29 45.36
CA HIS A 288 18.59 11.89 45.85
C HIS A 288 18.82 10.37 45.90
N PHE A 289 17.99 9.60 45.19
CA PHE A 289 18.13 8.15 45.13
C PHE A 289 19.36 7.79 44.31
N THR A 290 20.21 6.94 44.90
CA THR A 290 21.47 6.47 44.31
C THR A 290 21.29 5.03 43.84
N PHE A 291 21.48 4.79 42.55
CA PHE A 291 21.16 3.51 41.92
C PHE A 291 22.16 3.15 40.82
N CYS A 292 22.12 1.88 40.40
CA CYS A 292 22.98 1.37 39.35
C CYS A 292 22.41 1.65 37.96
N LYS A 293 23.20 2.27 37.06
CA LYS A 293 22.82 2.60 35.67
C LYS A 293 22.29 1.39 34.89
N LYS A 294 22.80 0.18 35.16
CA LYS A 294 22.48 -1.06 34.42
C LYS A 294 21.27 -1.83 34.96
N CYS A 295 21.26 -2.15 36.26
CA CYS A 295 20.19 -2.95 36.85
C CYS A 295 19.01 -2.11 37.33
N LYS A 296 19.19 -0.79 37.52
CA LYS A 296 18.22 0.14 38.12
C LYS A 296 17.87 -0.17 39.58
N GLU A 297 18.64 -1.04 40.24
CA GLU A 297 18.57 -1.33 41.68
C GLU A 297 19.53 -0.44 42.47
N LEU A 298 19.50 -0.55 43.81
CA LEU A 298 20.47 0.09 44.70
C LEU A 298 21.91 -0.08 44.19
N PHE A 299 22.68 1.00 44.24
CA PHE A 299 24.06 1.00 43.73
C PHE A 299 24.91 -0.06 44.45
N HIS A 300 25.66 -0.84 43.67
CA HIS A 300 26.54 -1.90 44.16
C HIS A 300 27.98 -1.65 43.70
N PHE A 301 28.90 -1.53 44.65
CA PHE A 301 30.32 -1.25 44.41
C PHE A 301 31.12 -2.56 44.29
N GLN A 302 31.99 -2.67 43.28
CA GLN A 302 32.96 -3.77 43.05
C GLN A 302 32.41 -5.21 42.92
N VAL A 303 31.11 -5.44 43.04
CA VAL A 303 30.47 -6.70 42.62
C VAL A 303 29.95 -6.54 41.20
N MET A 304 30.24 -7.51 40.32
CA MET A 304 29.65 -7.53 38.98
C MET A 304 28.13 -7.38 39.08
N CYS A 305 27.55 -6.54 38.22
CA CYS A 305 26.11 -6.37 38.16
C CYS A 305 25.44 -7.74 38.01
N PRO A 306 24.38 -8.07 38.78
CA PRO A 306 23.70 -9.37 38.67
C PRO A 306 23.25 -9.69 37.25
N LYS A 307 22.86 -8.67 36.46
CA LYS A 307 22.54 -8.83 35.03
C LYS A 307 23.76 -9.24 34.22
N ASP A 308 24.93 -8.64 34.46
CA ASP A 308 26.17 -8.98 33.75
C ASP A 308 26.62 -10.42 34.09
N TYR A 309 26.45 -10.86 35.34
CA TYR A 309 26.75 -12.24 35.76
C TYR A 309 25.89 -13.28 35.02
N VAL A 310 24.57 -13.06 34.93
CA VAL A 310 23.65 -13.97 34.24
C VAL A 310 23.94 -14.03 32.74
N VAL A 311 24.23 -12.88 32.12
CA VAL A 311 24.59 -12.81 30.69
C VAL A 311 25.87 -13.61 30.40
N GLU A 312 26.88 -13.49 31.26
CA GLU A 312 28.14 -14.22 31.10
C GLU A 312 27.95 -15.74 31.25
N GLN A 313 27.11 -16.18 32.20
CA GLN A 313 26.77 -17.60 32.35
C GLN A 313 26.05 -18.16 31.12
N LEU A 314 25.09 -17.43 30.55
CA LEU A 314 24.39 -17.82 29.33
C LEU A 314 25.31 -17.87 28.11
N ARG A 315 26.29 -16.95 28.03
CA ARG A 315 27.31 -16.96 26.98
C ARG A 315 28.15 -18.23 27.03
N LEU A 316 28.68 -18.56 28.21
CA LEU A 316 29.47 -19.77 28.44
C LEU A 316 28.68 -21.06 28.13
N GLN A 317 27.40 -21.11 28.48
CA GLN A 317 26.53 -22.24 28.13
C GLN A 317 26.34 -22.39 26.62
N ARG A 318 26.12 -21.28 25.90
CA ARG A 318 25.99 -21.28 24.43
C ARG A 318 27.27 -21.69 23.74
N GLU A 319 28.43 -21.27 24.23
CA GLU A 319 29.74 -21.69 23.67
C GLU A 319 29.94 -23.20 23.83
N LYS A 320 29.67 -23.76 25.01
CA LYS A 320 29.72 -25.22 25.25
C LYS A 320 28.77 -26.00 24.33
N GLU A 321 27.57 -25.48 24.10
CA GLU A 321 26.60 -26.15 23.23
C GLU A 321 27.00 -26.11 21.75
N ARG A 322 27.54 -24.97 21.27
CA ARG A 322 28.10 -24.87 19.90
C ARG A 322 29.23 -25.87 19.69
N GLU A 323 30.07 -26.07 20.69
CA GLU A 323 31.20 -27.01 20.59
C GLU A 323 30.73 -28.47 20.54
N ARG A 324 29.66 -28.82 21.28
CA ARG A 324 29.01 -30.14 21.18
C ARG A 324 28.43 -30.39 19.79
N ILE A 325 27.68 -29.41 19.26
CA ILE A 325 27.09 -29.51 17.91
C ILE A 325 28.19 -29.66 16.85
N ARG A 326 29.29 -28.91 16.97
CA ARG A 326 30.44 -29.01 16.06
C ARG A 326 31.03 -30.42 16.02
N LYS A 327 31.21 -31.05 17.20
CA LYS A 327 31.72 -32.43 17.29
C LYS A 327 30.76 -33.45 16.68
N GLN A 328 29.46 -33.34 16.97
CA GLN A 328 28.45 -34.23 16.36
C GLN A 328 28.41 -34.11 14.83
N GLN A 329 28.52 -32.89 14.30
CA GLN A 329 28.58 -32.67 12.85
C GLN A 329 29.84 -33.25 12.21
N GLU A 330 30.96 -33.28 12.94
CA GLU A 330 32.21 -33.85 12.47
C GLU A 330 32.13 -35.39 12.41
N GLU A 331 31.62 -36.02 13.47
CA GLU A 331 31.36 -37.47 13.51
C GLU A 331 30.39 -37.91 12.41
N GLU A 332 29.33 -37.14 12.17
CA GLU A 332 28.35 -37.45 11.12
C GLU A 332 28.97 -37.29 9.71
N ARG A 333 29.82 -36.28 9.49
CA ARG A 333 30.55 -36.13 8.22
C ARG A 333 31.46 -37.33 7.95
N GLU A 334 32.16 -37.83 8.97
CA GLU A 334 33.01 -39.02 8.83
C GLU A 334 32.18 -40.27 8.51
N ARG A 335 31.03 -40.46 9.16
CA ARG A 335 30.11 -41.57 8.84
C ARG A 335 29.62 -41.51 7.39
N ILE A 336 29.22 -40.33 6.92
CA ILE A 336 28.79 -40.11 5.54
C ILE A 336 29.91 -40.43 4.56
N GLN A 337 31.14 -40.00 4.82
CA GLN A 337 32.29 -40.32 3.97
C GLN A 337 32.55 -41.83 3.88
N GLN A 338 32.45 -42.55 5.00
CA GLN A 338 32.61 -44.00 5.02
C GLN A 338 31.52 -44.71 4.20
N VAL A 339 30.28 -44.25 4.26
CA VAL A 339 29.17 -44.79 3.45
C VAL A 339 29.40 -44.50 1.97
N GLN A 340 29.75 -43.26 1.62
CA GLN A 340 30.05 -42.87 0.24
C GLN A 340 31.19 -43.69 -0.38
N GLU A 341 32.23 -44.00 0.40
CA GLU A 341 33.33 -44.82 -0.10
C GLU A 341 32.92 -46.29 -0.31
N LYS A 342 32.10 -46.85 0.59
CA LYS A 342 31.53 -48.19 0.43
C LYS A 342 30.65 -48.26 -0.82
N ASP A 343 29.79 -47.27 -1.04
CA ASP A 343 28.93 -47.21 -2.21
C ASP A 343 29.74 -47.06 -3.50
N ARG A 344 30.76 -46.18 -3.51
CA ARG A 344 31.67 -46.02 -4.66
C ARG A 344 32.34 -47.34 -5.06
N LYS A 345 32.83 -48.11 -4.08
CA LYS A 345 33.41 -49.45 -4.31
C LYS A 345 32.37 -50.44 -4.85
N ARG A 346 31.14 -50.38 -4.37
CA ARG A 346 30.02 -51.22 -4.85
C ARG A 346 29.64 -50.90 -6.30
N TYR A 347 29.56 -49.62 -6.66
CA TYR A 347 29.29 -49.15 -8.02
C TYR A 347 30.39 -49.56 -9.00
N ALA A 348 31.67 -49.39 -8.63
CA ALA A 348 32.81 -49.81 -9.47
C ALA A 348 32.73 -51.33 -9.79
N LYS A 349 32.43 -52.15 -8.77
CA LYS A 349 32.26 -53.60 -8.95
C LYS A 349 31.06 -53.97 -9.81
N GLN A 350 29.98 -53.18 -9.79
CA GLN A 350 28.84 -53.37 -10.68
C GLN A 350 29.16 -52.96 -12.12
N GLN A 351 29.90 -51.87 -12.33
CA GLN A 351 30.37 -51.46 -13.66
C GLN A 351 31.29 -52.50 -14.29
N GLU A 352 32.25 -53.05 -13.55
CA GLU A 352 33.13 -54.11 -14.04
C GLU A 352 32.35 -55.36 -14.47
N LYS A 353 31.34 -55.77 -13.68
CA LYS A 353 30.44 -56.88 -14.04
C LYS A 353 29.63 -56.56 -15.29
N GLY A 354 29.07 -55.35 -15.40
CA GLY A 354 28.35 -54.90 -16.59
C GLY A 354 29.22 -54.91 -17.84
N GLN A 355 30.46 -54.42 -17.75
CA GLN A 355 31.44 -54.43 -18.84
C GLN A 355 31.84 -55.86 -19.26
N ALA A 356 32.01 -56.78 -18.29
CA ALA A 356 32.31 -58.18 -18.59
C ALA A 356 31.13 -58.89 -19.29
N GLU A 357 29.89 -58.62 -18.85
CA GLU A 357 28.66 -59.13 -19.48
C GLU A 357 28.52 -58.58 -20.92
N LEU A 358 28.77 -57.28 -21.11
CA LEU A 358 28.81 -56.61 -22.41
C LEU A 358 29.80 -57.27 -23.36
N ALA A 359 31.04 -57.48 -22.93
CA ALA A 359 32.08 -58.13 -23.73
C ALA A 359 31.71 -59.58 -24.11
N ARG A 360 31.03 -60.30 -23.20
CA ARG A 360 30.53 -61.66 -23.46
C ARG A 360 29.44 -61.68 -24.52
N ILE A 361 28.49 -60.74 -24.45
CA ILE A 361 27.41 -60.57 -25.42
C ILE A 361 27.97 -60.16 -26.80
N GLU A 362 28.91 -59.23 -26.86
CA GLU A 362 29.58 -58.83 -28.12
C GLU A 362 30.29 -60.01 -28.78
N LYS A 363 30.93 -60.88 -28.00
CA LYS A 363 31.61 -62.07 -28.50
C LYS A 363 30.63 -63.11 -29.04
N GLN A 364 29.48 -63.30 -28.38
CA GLN A 364 28.40 -64.18 -28.86
C GLN A 364 27.74 -63.65 -30.14
N GLN A 365 27.63 -62.33 -30.30
CA GLN A 365 27.08 -61.70 -31.52
C GLN A 365 28.06 -61.75 -32.71
N LYS A 366 29.38 -61.78 -32.50
CA LYS A 366 30.36 -61.98 -33.59
C LYS A 366 30.33 -63.39 -34.19
N THR A 367 29.90 -64.39 -33.42
CA THR A 367 29.75 -65.78 -33.88
C THR A 367 28.40 -66.07 -34.55
N ALA A 368 27.40 -65.21 -34.38
CA ALA A 368 26.11 -65.31 -35.05
C ALA A 368 26.03 -64.24 -36.16
N GLY A 369 26.23 -64.66 -37.41
CA GLY A 369 26.17 -63.78 -38.58
C GLY A 369 24.87 -62.96 -38.63
N GLU A 370 25.06 -61.64 -38.83
CA GLU A 370 24.09 -60.66 -39.33
C GLU A 370 22.72 -60.53 -38.62
N ARG A 371 22.53 -59.41 -37.91
CA ARG A 371 21.34 -58.55 -38.01
C ARG A 371 21.61 -57.18 -37.39
N SER A 372 21.65 -56.18 -38.25
CA SER A 372 21.93 -54.74 -38.00
C SER A 372 20.93 -54.03 -37.07
N LEU A 373 19.79 -54.64 -36.72
CA LEU A 373 18.78 -54.06 -35.82
C LEU A 373 19.12 -54.13 -34.32
N SER A 374 20.06 -54.98 -33.90
CA SER A 374 20.37 -55.17 -32.47
C SER A 374 21.36 -54.13 -31.91
N LYS A 375 22.28 -53.61 -32.74
CA LYS A 375 23.28 -52.60 -32.31
C LYS A 375 22.67 -51.25 -31.91
N GLN A 376 21.57 -50.86 -32.55
CA GLN A 376 20.90 -49.58 -32.30
C GLN A 376 20.06 -49.64 -31.02
N ARG A 377 19.28 -50.71 -30.85
CA ARG A 377 18.47 -50.99 -29.65
C ARG A 377 19.34 -51.22 -28.40
N TYR A 378 20.53 -51.79 -28.58
CA TYR A 378 21.49 -52.00 -27.49
C TYR A 378 22.24 -50.71 -27.11
N ARG A 379 22.52 -49.81 -28.07
CA ARG A 379 22.99 -48.44 -27.79
C ARG A 379 21.94 -47.64 -27.01
N GLU A 380 20.66 -47.78 -27.35
CA GLU A 380 19.55 -47.14 -26.64
C GLU A 380 19.43 -47.63 -25.19
N ILE A 381 19.55 -48.94 -24.94
CA ILE A 381 19.52 -49.51 -23.57
C ILE A 381 20.71 -49.00 -22.73
N VAL A 382 21.92 -48.95 -23.30
CA VAL A 382 23.11 -48.40 -22.59
C VAL A 382 22.96 -46.91 -22.33
N LEU A 383 22.39 -46.15 -23.28
CA LEU A 383 22.09 -44.73 -23.11
C LEU A 383 20.99 -44.51 -22.04
N ASP A 384 19.96 -45.35 -21.98
CA ASP A 384 18.90 -45.24 -20.99
C ASP A 384 19.37 -45.61 -19.58
N LEU A 385 20.25 -46.61 -19.44
CA LEU A 385 20.93 -46.90 -18.17
C LEU A 385 21.83 -45.72 -17.72
N SER A 386 22.51 -45.05 -18.66
CA SER A 386 23.31 -43.84 -18.35
C SER A 386 22.44 -42.62 -18.01
N LYS A 387 21.20 -42.56 -18.51
CA LYS A 387 20.20 -41.54 -18.17
C LYS A 387 19.56 -41.82 -16.81
N GLU A 388 19.34 -43.08 -16.43
CA GLU A 388 18.89 -43.48 -15.10
C GLU A 388 19.92 -43.14 -14.02
N ASP A 389 21.21 -43.36 -14.28
CA ASP A 389 22.30 -42.94 -13.37
C ASP A 389 22.37 -41.41 -13.23
N ASN A 390 22.17 -40.66 -14.32
CA ASN A 390 22.05 -39.20 -14.31
C ASN A 390 20.77 -38.70 -13.60
N LEU A 391 19.67 -39.47 -13.68
CA LEU A 391 18.42 -39.15 -13.01
C LEU A 391 18.52 -39.40 -11.50
N LEU A 392 19.22 -40.45 -11.08
CA LEU A 392 19.51 -40.71 -9.67
C LEU A 392 20.38 -39.60 -9.07
N GLU A 393 21.42 -39.16 -9.80
CA GLU A 393 22.28 -38.04 -9.38
C GLU A 393 21.51 -36.72 -9.35
N LYS A 394 20.59 -36.49 -10.30
CA LYS A 394 19.68 -35.32 -10.30
C LYS A 394 18.63 -35.37 -9.20
N ILE A 395 18.08 -36.54 -8.86
CA ILE A 395 17.13 -36.72 -7.75
C ILE A 395 17.84 -36.51 -6.41
N LEU A 396 19.02 -37.11 -6.22
CA LEU A 396 19.84 -36.90 -5.01
C LEU A 396 20.29 -35.44 -4.88
N ASN A 397 20.63 -34.78 -5.99
CA ASN A 397 20.96 -33.35 -5.97
C ASN A 397 19.72 -32.46 -5.78
N ALA A 398 18.53 -32.83 -6.28
CA ALA A 398 17.28 -32.12 -6.06
C ALA A 398 16.78 -32.25 -4.61
N GLU A 399 16.83 -33.46 -4.03
CA GLU A 399 16.56 -33.68 -2.59
C GLU A 399 17.56 -32.92 -1.70
N ARG A 400 18.82 -32.78 -2.15
CA ARG A 400 19.86 -31.98 -1.48
C ARG A 400 19.62 -30.47 -1.63
N LEU A 401 19.06 -30.00 -2.75
CA LEU A 401 18.70 -28.59 -2.99
C LEU A 401 17.44 -28.19 -2.19
N GLU A 402 16.44 -29.09 -2.09
CA GLU A 402 15.23 -28.90 -1.26
C GLU A 402 15.58 -28.94 0.24
N ALA A 403 16.57 -29.74 0.67
CA ALA A 403 17.07 -29.72 2.04
C ALA A 403 17.79 -28.42 2.44
N LEU A 404 18.29 -27.63 1.47
CA LEU A 404 18.89 -26.31 1.71
C LEU A 404 17.84 -25.18 1.80
N ASN A 405 16.66 -25.35 1.19
CA ASN A 405 15.57 -24.36 1.19
C ASN A 405 14.39 -24.73 2.12
N THR A 406 14.54 -25.80 2.91
CA THR A 406 13.54 -26.24 3.90
C THR A 406 14.11 -26.28 5.32
N GLN A 407 13.32 -25.84 6.31
CA GLN A 407 13.64 -25.94 7.74
C GLN A 407 12.59 -26.81 8.45
N PRO A 408 12.97 -27.65 9.42
CA PRO A 408 11.99 -28.40 10.22
C PRO A 408 11.29 -27.47 11.22
N CYS A 409 9.97 -27.67 11.39
CA CYS A 409 9.25 -27.04 12.49
C CYS A 409 9.80 -27.55 13.84
N PRO A 410 10.15 -26.68 14.80
CA PRO A 410 10.71 -27.09 16.08
C PRO A 410 9.73 -27.87 16.97
N ASN A 411 8.42 -27.76 16.72
CA ASN A 411 7.39 -28.44 17.51
C ASN A 411 7.06 -29.84 16.95
N CYS A 412 6.83 -29.97 15.64
CA CYS A 412 6.34 -31.22 15.05
C CYS A 412 7.26 -31.81 13.95
N ASN A 413 8.42 -31.20 13.72
CA ASN A 413 9.48 -31.66 12.82
C ASN A 413 9.11 -31.80 11.33
N VAL A 414 7.96 -31.25 10.90
CA VAL A 414 7.59 -31.21 9.47
C VAL A 414 8.51 -30.23 8.74
N ARG A 415 9.02 -30.59 7.55
CA ARG A 415 9.84 -29.69 6.73
C ARG A 415 8.96 -28.63 6.09
N ILE A 416 9.37 -27.37 6.23
CA ILE A 416 8.66 -26.19 5.74
C ILE A 416 9.59 -25.46 4.77
N GLU A 417 9.07 -25.04 3.62
CA GLU A 417 9.81 -24.31 2.59
C GLU A 417 9.62 -22.80 2.74
N LYS A 418 10.68 -22.00 2.54
CA LYS A 418 10.62 -20.54 2.67
C LYS A 418 10.02 -19.92 1.41
N ASN A 419 8.79 -19.43 1.49
CA ASN A 419 8.05 -18.81 0.38
C ASN A 419 8.32 -17.29 0.16
N GLY A 420 9.46 -16.79 0.63
CA GLY A 420 9.95 -15.42 0.38
C GLY A 420 9.47 -14.33 1.34
N GLY A 421 10.27 -13.27 1.49
CA GLY A 421 9.91 -12.00 2.14
C GLY A 421 10.05 -11.92 3.67
N CYS A 422 9.47 -12.85 4.44
CA CYS A 422 9.45 -12.80 5.91
C CYS A 422 10.26 -13.95 6.54
N SER A 423 10.89 -13.71 7.69
CA SER A 423 11.60 -14.75 8.47
C SER A 423 10.71 -15.44 9.51
N HIS A 424 9.49 -14.94 9.74
CA HIS A 424 8.50 -15.55 10.64
C HIS A 424 7.70 -16.62 9.88
N MET A 425 7.71 -17.85 10.38
CA MET A 425 7.18 -19.04 9.73
C MET A 425 6.10 -19.66 10.60
N HIS A 426 5.00 -20.07 9.98
CA HIS A 426 3.86 -20.68 10.65
C HIS A 426 3.70 -22.13 10.19
N CYS A 427 3.62 -23.08 11.12
CA CYS A 427 3.48 -24.49 10.79
C CYS A 427 2.02 -24.88 10.58
N LEU A 428 1.60 -25.07 9.33
CA LEU A 428 0.24 -25.50 8.96
C LEU A 428 -0.18 -26.90 9.49
N ARG A 429 0.75 -27.67 10.08
CA ARG A 429 0.46 -28.98 10.68
C ARG A 429 0.14 -28.90 12.17
N CYS A 430 0.87 -28.08 12.93
CA CYS A 430 0.74 -28.02 14.39
C CYS A 430 0.45 -26.62 14.93
N ASP A 431 0.19 -25.66 14.03
CA ASP A 431 -0.16 -24.27 14.31
C ASP A 431 0.94 -23.46 15.03
N HIS A 432 2.18 -23.98 15.07
CA HIS A 432 3.29 -23.37 15.79
C HIS A 432 4.03 -22.34 14.93
N ASP A 433 4.20 -21.13 15.48
CA ASP A 433 4.99 -20.06 14.91
C ASP A 433 6.46 -20.12 15.34
N PHE A 434 7.38 -19.91 14.39
CA PHE A 434 8.83 -19.91 14.66
C PHE A 434 9.59 -19.04 13.67
N THR A 435 10.83 -18.66 14.00
CA THR A 435 11.68 -17.88 13.09
C THR A 435 12.58 -18.80 12.25
N TRP A 436 12.60 -18.62 10.93
CA TRP A 436 13.32 -19.46 9.96
C TRP A 436 14.80 -19.66 10.28
N HIS A 437 15.49 -18.62 10.73
CA HIS A 437 16.94 -18.65 10.92
C HIS A 437 17.39 -19.29 12.23
N THR A 438 16.53 -19.28 13.26
CA THR A 438 16.89 -19.76 14.60
C THR A 438 16.18 -21.06 14.97
N ALA A 439 15.11 -21.44 14.25
CA ALA A 439 14.24 -22.57 14.61
C ALA A 439 13.80 -22.53 16.08
N GLU A 440 13.69 -21.34 16.67
CA GLU A 440 13.16 -21.10 18.02
C GLU A 440 11.73 -20.56 17.91
N GLY A 441 10.82 -21.11 18.71
CA GLY A 441 9.46 -20.57 18.90
C GLY A 441 9.46 -19.36 19.85
N PRO A 442 8.41 -18.52 19.83
CA PRO A 442 8.28 -17.41 20.77
C PRO A 442 8.22 -17.93 22.21
N ARG A 443 8.97 -17.32 23.12
CA ARG A 443 9.07 -17.72 24.54
C ARG A 443 7.83 -17.35 25.38
N ASP A 444 6.78 -16.83 24.76
CA ASP A 444 5.59 -16.34 25.45
C ASP A 444 4.32 -16.69 24.64
N PRO A 445 3.39 -17.51 25.19
CA PRO A 445 2.12 -17.87 24.56
C PRO A 445 1.19 -16.68 24.27
N GLN A 446 1.45 -15.48 24.79
CA GLN A 446 0.62 -14.29 24.54
C GLN A 446 1.03 -13.48 23.29
N MET A 447 2.17 -13.80 22.65
CA MET A 447 2.68 -13.06 21.48
C MET A 447 2.11 -13.52 20.13
N THR A 448 1.44 -14.68 20.06
CA THR A 448 0.75 -15.18 18.85
C THR A 448 -0.43 -14.30 18.42
N SER A 449 -1.06 -13.57 19.35
CA SER A 449 -2.20 -12.69 19.05
C SER A 449 -1.82 -11.36 18.39
N LEU A 450 -0.57 -10.89 18.53
CA LEU A 450 -0.17 -9.54 18.08
C LEU A 450 0.41 -9.50 16.66
N LEU A 451 0.75 -10.66 16.09
CA LEU A 451 1.26 -10.76 14.71
C LEU A 451 0.15 -10.91 13.66
N TYR A 452 -1.10 -11.11 14.09
CA TYR A 452 -2.25 -11.33 13.21
C TYR A 452 -3.04 -10.07 12.83
N HIS A 453 -2.60 -8.85 13.20
CA HIS A 453 -3.37 -7.61 12.98
C HIS A 453 -2.65 -6.57 12.11
N SER A 454 -1.89 -7.00 11.11
CA SER A 454 -1.46 -6.11 10.04
C SER A 454 -1.37 -6.84 8.69
N SER A 455 -2.53 -7.12 8.08
CA SER A 455 -2.70 -7.23 6.62
C SER A 455 -4.18 -7.47 6.32
N THR A 456 -4.83 -6.48 5.72
CA THR A 456 -6.18 -6.52 5.16
C THR A 456 -6.31 -7.62 4.09
N ALA A 457 -7.19 -8.60 4.29
CA ALA A 457 -7.86 -9.32 3.21
C ALA A 457 -9.17 -9.96 3.70
N THR A 458 -10.26 -9.53 3.08
CA THR A 458 -11.64 -10.00 3.22
C THR A 458 -11.86 -11.43 2.70
N PRO A 459 -12.99 -12.07 3.03
CA PRO A 459 -13.21 -13.52 2.92
C PRO A 459 -13.26 -14.08 1.50
N VAL A 460 -12.94 -15.38 1.39
CA VAL A 460 -12.95 -16.21 0.19
C VAL A 460 -14.38 -16.47 -0.31
N GLU A 461 -15.00 -15.47 -0.94
CA GLU A 461 -16.22 -15.64 -1.74
C GLU A 461 -16.22 -14.66 -2.93
N SER A 462 -15.25 -14.75 -3.86
CA SER A 462 -15.30 -14.05 -5.16
C SER A 462 -14.18 -14.47 -6.12
N ILE A 463 -14.11 -15.76 -6.51
CA ILE A 463 -13.46 -16.17 -7.77
C ILE A 463 -14.36 -17.19 -8.48
N LYS A 464 -15.55 -16.73 -8.85
CA LYS A 464 -16.42 -17.34 -9.86
C LYS A 464 -16.93 -16.21 -10.75
N ALA A 465 -16.10 -15.72 -11.67
CA ALA A 465 -16.52 -15.05 -12.91
C ALA A 465 -15.30 -14.46 -13.60
N LYS A 466 -14.84 -15.12 -14.66
CA LYS A 466 -14.14 -14.60 -15.86
C LYS A 466 -13.19 -15.66 -16.40
N LEU A 467 -13.76 -16.73 -16.92
CA LEU A 467 -13.19 -17.44 -18.07
C LEU A 467 -14.36 -17.72 -19.01
N VAL A 468 -14.45 -16.85 -20.01
CA VAL A 468 -15.30 -17.00 -21.20
C VAL A 468 -14.81 -18.23 -21.96
N LYS A 469 -15.74 -19.14 -22.28
CA LYS A 469 -15.51 -20.25 -23.21
C LYS A 469 -15.13 -19.72 -24.60
N PRO A 470 -14.33 -20.47 -25.36
CA PRO A 470 -14.71 -20.76 -26.73
C PRO A 470 -15.15 -22.22 -26.90
N SER A 471 -16.01 -22.37 -27.89
CA SER A 471 -16.83 -23.50 -28.30
C SER A 471 -16.08 -24.72 -28.85
N GLU A 472 -16.79 -25.85 -28.76
CA GLU A 472 -16.83 -27.04 -29.62
C GLU A 472 -16.44 -26.75 -31.10
N GLU A 473 -15.88 -27.64 -31.93
CA GLU A 473 -16.25 -29.05 -32.16
C GLU A 473 -15.32 -29.69 -33.25
N ILE A 474 -15.47 -31.02 -33.49
CA ILE A 474 -15.12 -31.82 -34.70
C ILE A 474 -13.70 -32.43 -34.81
N ILE A 475 -13.45 -33.72 -35.12
CA ILE A 475 -14.22 -34.97 -35.30
C ILE A 475 -13.26 -36.18 -35.12
N GLU A 476 -13.82 -37.27 -34.60
CA GLU A 476 -13.51 -38.71 -34.68
C GLU A 476 -12.21 -39.25 -35.32
N LYS A 477 -11.60 -40.25 -34.65
CA LYS A 477 -11.48 -41.64 -35.14
C LYS A 477 -10.91 -42.57 -34.06
N THR A 478 -11.70 -43.57 -33.66
CA THR A 478 -11.25 -44.89 -33.16
C THR A 478 -11.05 -45.84 -34.36
N PRO A 479 -10.53 -47.09 -34.22
CA PRO A 479 -9.61 -47.71 -33.26
C PRO A 479 -8.47 -48.52 -33.97
N SER A 480 -7.46 -49.04 -33.24
CA SER A 480 -6.92 -50.41 -33.47
C SER A 480 -5.80 -50.80 -32.49
N ASP A 481 -6.11 -51.83 -31.71
CA ASP A 481 -5.35 -52.88 -30.99
C ASP A 481 -3.79 -52.97 -30.92
N GLU A 482 -2.97 -51.96 -31.22
CA GLU A 482 -1.50 -52.12 -31.16
C GLU A 482 -0.86 -51.87 -29.77
N HIS A 483 -1.57 -51.27 -28.80
CA HIS A 483 -0.93 -50.83 -27.54
C HIS A 483 -1.05 -51.79 -26.34
N LYS A 484 -1.59 -53.00 -26.51
CA LYS A 484 -1.68 -54.00 -25.42
C LYS A 484 -0.43 -54.85 -25.24
N GLU A 485 0.48 -54.88 -26.21
CA GLU A 485 1.71 -55.69 -26.14
C GLU A 485 2.89 -54.93 -25.49
N ASP A 486 3.04 -53.62 -25.76
CA ASP A 486 4.11 -52.80 -25.16
C ASP A 486 4.00 -52.65 -23.64
N SER A 487 2.78 -52.79 -23.10
CA SER A 487 2.53 -52.71 -21.66
C SER A 487 2.97 -53.95 -20.88
N LYS A 488 3.23 -55.09 -21.55
CA LYS A 488 3.61 -56.35 -20.90
C LYS A 488 5.12 -56.59 -20.81
N LEU A 489 5.93 -55.90 -21.63
CA LEU A 489 7.39 -56.13 -21.67
C LEU A 489 8.20 -55.34 -20.62
N LEU A 490 7.58 -54.39 -19.91
CA LEU A 490 8.24 -53.62 -18.83
C LEU A 490 8.10 -54.24 -17.43
N ILE A 491 7.37 -55.35 -17.25
CA ILE A 491 7.02 -55.87 -15.92
C ILE A 491 7.88 -57.07 -15.46
N ASN A 492 8.79 -57.59 -16.29
CA ASN A 492 9.56 -58.78 -15.89
C ASN A 492 11.06 -58.54 -15.76
N ASN A 493 11.45 -57.62 -14.86
CA ASN A 493 12.83 -57.55 -14.35
C ASN A 493 12.85 -57.93 -12.87
N ARG A 494 13.32 -59.17 -12.59
CA ARG A 494 13.46 -59.78 -11.25
C ARG A 494 14.56 -59.13 -10.38
N SER A 495 14.85 -57.84 -10.54
CA SER A 495 15.79 -57.12 -9.68
C SER A 495 15.05 -56.40 -8.54
N PHE A 496 15.67 -56.33 -7.35
CA PHE A 496 15.13 -55.62 -6.18
C PHE A 496 14.79 -54.15 -6.50
N ILE A 497 15.57 -53.55 -7.39
CA ILE A 497 15.42 -52.16 -7.87
C ILE A 497 14.23 -52.03 -8.83
N GLY A 498 14.04 -52.98 -9.75
CA GLY A 498 12.86 -53.02 -10.62
C GLY A 498 11.55 -53.16 -9.84
N SER A 499 11.55 -53.96 -8.76
CA SER A 499 10.39 -54.08 -7.87
C SER A 499 10.07 -52.80 -7.10
N ALA A 500 11.09 -52.00 -6.72
CA ALA A 500 10.90 -50.73 -6.02
C ALA A 500 10.33 -49.63 -6.93
N ILE A 501 10.75 -49.59 -8.20
CA ILE A 501 10.24 -48.63 -9.20
C ILE A 501 8.79 -48.98 -9.57
N VAL A 502 8.46 -50.26 -9.79
CA VAL A 502 7.09 -50.70 -10.11
C VAL A 502 6.10 -50.35 -8.99
N LYS A 503 6.52 -50.37 -7.72
CA LYS A 503 5.66 -49.97 -6.57
C LYS A 503 5.33 -48.47 -6.55
N ARG A 504 6.10 -47.63 -7.23
CA ARG A 504 5.95 -46.16 -7.26
C ARG A 504 5.38 -45.65 -8.58
N VAL A 505 4.95 -46.52 -9.48
CA VAL A 505 4.35 -46.17 -10.77
C VAL A 505 2.92 -46.71 -10.85
N LYS A 506 1.94 -45.86 -11.19
CA LYS A 506 0.55 -46.31 -11.45
C LYS A 506 -0.09 -45.60 -12.62
N ALA A 507 -0.92 -46.33 -13.36
CA ALA A 507 -1.73 -45.79 -14.44
C ALA A 507 -2.85 -44.88 -13.90
N CYS A 508 -3.18 -43.84 -14.66
CA CYS A 508 -4.29 -42.96 -14.37
C CYS A 508 -5.63 -43.73 -14.42
N PRO A 509 -6.53 -43.57 -13.43
CA PRO A 509 -7.83 -44.27 -13.41
C PRO A 509 -8.80 -43.81 -14.50
N ASN A 510 -8.51 -42.70 -15.18
CA ASN A 510 -9.32 -42.24 -16.29
C ASN A 510 -9.12 -43.18 -17.49
N THR A 511 -10.17 -43.92 -17.85
CA THR A 511 -10.16 -44.95 -18.90
C THR A 511 -9.77 -44.41 -20.27
N SER A 512 -10.02 -43.12 -20.53
CA SER A 512 -9.59 -42.44 -21.76
C SER A 512 -8.14 -41.93 -21.76
N CYS A 513 -7.43 -41.98 -20.62
CA CYS A 513 -6.05 -41.47 -20.50
C CYS A 513 -5.03 -42.56 -20.21
N GLN A 514 -5.23 -43.39 -19.19
CA GLN A 514 -4.37 -44.51 -18.75
C GLN A 514 -2.84 -44.25 -18.64
N LYS A 515 -2.39 -43.00 -18.73
CA LYS A 515 -0.98 -42.59 -18.65
C LYS A 515 -0.37 -42.99 -17.31
N LEU A 516 0.86 -43.49 -17.32
CA LEU A 516 1.61 -43.84 -16.11
C LEU A 516 2.10 -42.57 -15.41
N ASN A 517 1.85 -42.47 -14.11
CA ASN A 517 2.39 -41.42 -13.26
C ASN A 517 3.23 -42.05 -12.14
N VAL A 518 4.31 -41.35 -11.78
CA VAL A 518 5.22 -41.74 -10.72
C VAL A 518 4.88 -40.98 -9.44
N LYS A 519 4.82 -41.68 -8.32
CA LYS A 519 4.71 -41.06 -7.00
C LYS A 519 6.08 -40.56 -6.56
N ILE A 520 6.17 -39.25 -6.34
CA ILE A 520 7.36 -38.55 -5.85
C ILE A 520 7.08 -38.14 -4.40
N GLY A 521 7.96 -38.50 -3.47
CA GLY A 521 7.74 -38.32 -2.04
C GLY A 521 6.71 -39.28 -1.43
N ASP A 522 6.14 -38.90 -0.29
CA ASP A 522 5.18 -39.69 0.49
C ASP A 522 3.70 -39.34 0.20
N ASP A 523 3.42 -38.26 -0.56
CA ASP A 523 2.05 -37.83 -0.89
C ASP A 523 1.36 -38.80 -1.87
N ASN A 524 0.19 -39.29 -1.48
CA ASN A 524 -0.70 -40.12 -2.28
C ASN A 524 -1.60 -39.27 -3.19
N TRP A 525 -1.58 -37.94 -3.10
CA TRP A 525 -2.29 -37.07 -4.03
C TRP A 525 -1.52 -36.93 -5.34
N ILE A 526 -2.05 -37.50 -6.43
CA ILE A 526 -1.42 -37.42 -7.74
C ILE A 526 -2.30 -36.64 -8.71
N VAL A 527 -1.68 -35.69 -9.42
CA VAL A 527 -2.29 -35.04 -10.58
C VAL A 527 -1.73 -35.72 -11.83
N CYS A 528 -2.61 -36.25 -12.68
CA CYS A 528 -2.17 -36.92 -13.89
C CYS A 528 -1.61 -35.90 -14.89
N ASN A 529 -0.34 -36.04 -15.29
CA ASN A 529 0.29 -35.16 -16.30
C ASN A 529 -0.18 -35.42 -17.75
N GLY A 530 -1.27 -36.19 -17.92
CA GLY A 530 -1.90 -36.45 -19.22
C GLY A 530 -3.26 -35.79 -19.33
N CYS A 531 -4.14 -35.99 -18.34
CA CYS A 531 -5.50 -35.46 -18.36
C CYS A 531 -5.81 -34.49 -17.22
N LEU A 532 -4.82 -34.15 -16.40
CA LEU A 532 -4.89 -33.25 -15.24
C LEU A 532 -5.90 -33.65 -14.16
N LYS A 533 -6.56 -34.81 -14.30
CA LYS A 533 -7.42 -35.37 -13.28
C LYS A 533 -6.59 -35.82 -12.09
N GLN A 534 -7.14 -35.56 -10.92
CA GLN A 534 -6.49 -35.83 -9.64
C GLN A 534 -6.99 -37.17 -9.12
N TYR A 535 -6.10 -37.99 -8.58
CA TYR A 535 -6.44 -39.30 -8.02
C TYR A 535 -5.48 -39.69 -6.90
N CYS A 536 -5.93 -40.62 -6.06
CA CYS A 536 -5.12 -41.16 -4.98
C CYS A 536 -4.20 -42.26 -5.52
N PHE A 537 -2.89 -42.15 -5.30
CA PHE A 537 -1.92 -43.17 -5.69
C PHE A 537 -2.16 -44.49 -4.96
N SER A 538 -2.64 -44.46 -3.71
CA SER A 538 -2.85 -45.68 -2.92
C SER A 538 -3.99 -46.53 -3.49
N CYS A 539 -5.19 -45.97 -3.62
CA CYS A 539 -6.38 -46.71 -4.05
C CYS A 539 -6.74 -46.56 -5.54
N VAL A 540 -6.08 -45.66 -6.27
CA VAL A 540 -6.34 -45.37 -7.70
C VAL A 540 -7.76 -44.86 -7.95
N GLU A 541 -8.38 -44.21 -6.95
CA GLU A 541 -9.67 -43.53 -7.12
C GLU A 541 -9.49 -42.03 -7.39
N PRO A 542 -10.36 -41.41 -8.20
CA PRO A 542 -10.34 -39.95 -8.39
C PRO A 542 -10.62 -39.23 -7.07
N ILE A 543 -9.92 -38.12 -6.83
CA ILE A 543 -10.06 -37.30 -5.63
C ILE A 543 -10.69 -35.95 -5.98
N ASN A 544 -11.75 -35.61 -5.25
CA ASN A 544 -12.45 -34.32 -5.34
C ASN A 544 -12.24 -33.57 -4.02
N GLY A 545 -10.98 -33.29 -3.69
CA GLY A 545 -10.61 -32.58 -2.45
C GLY A 545 -10.01 -33.47 -1.35
N VAL A 546 -9.57 -32.82 -0.26
CA VAL A 546 -8.84 -33.43 0.86
C VAL A 546 -9.65 -34.43 1.70
N GLN A 547 -10.98 -34.43 1.55
CA GLN A 547 -11.90 -35.30 2.31
C GLN A 547 -11.64 -36.79 2.06
N HIS A 548 -11.13 -37.15 0.88
CA HIS A 548 -10.70 -38.52 0.57
C HIS A 548 -9.66 -39.02 1.60
N PHE A 549 -8.76 -38.14 2.04
CA PHE A 549 -7.65 -38.50 2.91
C PHE A 549 -7.94 -38.43 4.41
N GLN A 550 -9.15 -37.98 4.78
CA GLN A 550 -9.60 -37.94 6.17
C GLN A 550 -10.44 -39.17 6.55
N LYS A 551 -10.91 -39.95 5.56
CA LYS A 551 -11.89 -41.03 5.77
C LYS A 551 -11.51 -42.37 5.16
N LYS A 552 -10.77 -42.42 4.05
CA LYS A 552 -10.57 -43.66 3.27
C LYS A 552 -9.10 -44.07 3.05
N CYS A 553 -8.18 -43.12 2.90
CA CYS A 553 -6.77 -43.40 2.60
C CYS A 553 -5.89 -42.35 3.29
N ASP A 554 -4.66 -42.70 3.66
CA ASP A 554 -3.75 -41.69 4.20
C ASP A 554 -3.16 -40.83 3.08
N ARG A 555 -3.07 -39.51 3.31
CA ARG A 555 -2.45 -38.60 2.35
C ARG A 555 -0.96 -38.88 2.23
N TYR A 556 -0.26 -39.07 3.34
CA TYR A 556 1.17 -39.29 3.35
C TYR A 556 1.45 -40.73 3.80
N THR A 557 2.37 -41.41 3.12
CA THR A 557 2.77 -42.78 3.50
C THR A 557 3.64 -42.68 4.75
N PRO A 558 3.33 -43.42 5.83
CA PRO A 558 4.20 -43.47 7.00
C PRO A 558 5.58 -44.01 6.62
N LEU A 559 6.64 -43.35 7.10
CA LEU A 559 8.04 -43.69 6.85
C LEU A 559 8.42 -45.06 7.41
#